data_AF-A0AAN1D4W0-F1
#
_entry.id   AF-A0AAN1D4W0-F1
#
_cell.length_a   1.000
_cell.length_b   1.000
_cell.length_c   1.000
_cell.angle_alpha   90.00
_cell.angle_beta   90.00
_cell.angle_gamma   90.00
#
_symmetry.space_group_name_H-M   'P 1'
#
loop_
_entity.id
_entity.type
_entity.pdbx_description
1 polymer ?
#
loop_
_entity_poly.entity_id
_entity_poly.type
_entity_poly.pdbx_seq_one_letter_code
_entity_poly.pdbx_strand_id
1 'polypeptide(L)'
;MDIDNQLNFQVYAHNELLQSGYYREHRSKIDWIFRQFILSGNTTKIKSTVSLEYPWFRTELRGCKYYLWWITGKYIINESEALDSSSAKFVKKFYCRIVRHHDHLAELDPGKSSDYQFQKLAELDPCFDEQNDVINEIKFDAFRQHQYKLDAIKGDPGSGKTVALECAASQLAFICEKNISQILYITYTEGLKNKANLFFQKSDVSEKVKAYTFNEFIGYYNQVNRYSLKKFEEALKRYSNSPLGRQELKKRKFGNWKLEILWIEIRAYIYGLCLPFSWMRGDIEVPGRNEPFLDFESYSKIRQETSIDYYDLEIAHKIASYLFREKEFSRVFPDLFKARENLNKI
;
A
#
# COMPACT_ATOMS: atom_id res chain seq x y z
N MET A 1 14.70 -22.83 -14.79
CA MET A 1 15.85 -21.92 -15.02
C MET A 1 15.92 -21.03 -13.80
N ASP A 2 17.07 -20.96 -13.11
CA ASP A 2 17.18 -20.22 -11.85
C ASP A 2 17.08 -18.71 -12.13
N ILE A 3 16.00 -18.07 -11.67
CA ILE A 3 15.73 -16.63 -11.89
C ILE A 3 16.91 -15.79 -11.38
N ASP A 4 17.57 -16.24 -10.31
CA ASP A 4 18.68 -15.54 -9.68
C ASP A 4 19.92 -15.40 -10.60
N ASN A 5 20.12 -16.34 -11.54
CA ASN A 5 21.22 -16.27 -12.51
C ASN A 5 20.95 -15.29 -13.66
N GLN A 6 19.72 -14.78 -13.78
CA GLN A 6 19.34 -13.79 -14.79
C GLN A 6 19.32 -12.36 -14.23
N LEU A 7 19.49 -12.16 -12.93
CA LEU A 7 19.40 -10.84 -12.30
C LEU A 7 20.72 -10.07 -12.38
N ASN A 8 20.60 -8.74 -12.54
CA ASN A 8 21.76 -7.84 -12.63
C ASN A 8 22.43 -7.58 -11.26
N PHE A 9 21.79 -7.99 -10.17
CA PHE A 9 22.18 -7.69 -8.80
C PHE A 9 22.09 -8.93 -7.93
N GLN A 10 23.09 -9.11 -7.08
CA GLN A 10 23.13 -10.19 -6.09
C GLN A 10 23.40 -9.62 -4.70
N VAL A 11 22.84 -10.26 -3.68
CA VAL A 11 23.05 -9.87 -2.28
C VAL A 11 23.58 -11.05 -1.48
N TYR A 12 24.54 -10.76 -0.62
CA TYR A 12 25.24 -11.71 0.22
C TYR A 12 25.14 -11.23 1.67
N ALA A 13 24.69 -12.10 2.56
CA ALA A 13 24.51 -11.79 3.98
C ALA A 13 25.65 -12.43 4.78
N HIS A 14 26.28 -11.66 5.66
CA HIS A 14 27.34 -12.18 6.51
C HIS A 14 26.82 -13.28 7.44
N ASN A 15 27.64 -14.30 7.72
CA ASN A 15 27.24 -15.42 8.58
C ASN A 15 26.75 -14.96 9.96
N GLU A 16 27.39 -13.93 10.54
CA GLU A 16 26.96 -13.35 11.83
C GLU A 16 25.55 -12.78 11.78
N LEU A 17 25.16 -12.14 10.68
CA LEU A 17 23.80 -11.64 10.51
C LEU A 17 22.82 -12.82 10.53
N LEU A 18 23.04 -13.83 9.69
CA LEU A 18 22.12 -14.97 9.54
C LEU A 18 22.00 -15.82 10.83
N GLN A 19 23.08 -15.91 11.60
CA GLN A 19 23.11 -16.65 12.88
C GLN A 19 22.57 -15.83 14.06
N SER A 20 22.44 -14.51 13.92
CA SER A 20 21.96 -13.67 15.01
C SER A 20 20.48 -13.90 15.31
N GLY A 21 20.10 -13.86 16.59
CA GLY A 21 18.69 -13.78 17.00
C GLY A 21 17.99 -12.56 16.40
N TYR A 22 18.75 -11.52 16.07
CA TYR A 22 18.27 -10.34 15.39
C TYR A 22 17.68 -10.61 14.01
N TYR A 23 18.37 -11.41 13.18
CA TYR A 23 17.85 -11.75 11.86
C TYR A 23 16.50 -12.45 11.99
N ARG A 24 16.31 -13.31 13.00
CA ARG A 24 15.01 -13.94 13.26
C ARG A 24 13.94 -12.92 13.66
N GLU A 25 14.25 -12.02 14.58
CA GLU A 25 13.31 -10.98 15.06
C GLU A 25 12.92 -9.96 13.99
N HIS A 26 13.78 -9.74 12.99
CA HIS A 26 13.58 -8.70 11.97
C HIS A 26 13.67 -9.23 10.54
N ARG A 27 13.43 -10.53 10.37
CA ARG A 27 13.58 -11.24 9.10
C ARG A 27 12.85 -10.53 7.97
N SER A 28 11.56 -10.26 8.14
CA SER A 28 10.72 -9.64 7.11
C SER A 28 11.28 -8.28 6.62
N LYS A 29 11.89 -7.48 7.53
CA LYS A 29 12.51 -6.20 7.19
C LYS A 29 13.85 -6.37 6.45
N ILE A 30 14.65 -7.36 6.85
CA ILE A 30 15.95 -7.64 6.23
C ILE A 30 15.75 -8.29 4.86
N ASP A 31 14.89 -9.29 4.78
CA ASP A 31 14.51 -9.97 3.53
C ASP A 31 13.94 -8.98 2.52
N TRP A 32 13.18 -7.99 2.99
CA TRP A 32 12.76 -6.88 2.15
C TRP A 32 13.93 -6.09 1.55
N ILE A 33 14.90 -5.69 2.36
CA ILE A 33 16.03 -4.90 1.88
C ILE A 33 16.87 -5.72 0.90
N PHE A 34 17.04 -7.02 1.16
CA PHE A 34 17.70 -7.95 0.24
C PHE A 34 16.96 -8.04 -1.10
N ARG A 35 15.63 -8.18 -1.08
CA ARG A 35 14.81 -8.11 -2.29
C ARG A 35 15.00 -6.79 -3.04
N GLN A 36 15.07 -5.65 -2.36
CA GLN A 36 15.31 -4.35 -3.01
C GLN A 36 16.68 -4.28 -3.70
N PHE A 37 17.73 -4.83 -3.10
CA PHE A 37 19.03 -4.96 -3.74
C PHE A 37 18.96 -5.84 -4.98
N ILE A 38 18.37 -7.02 -4.88
CA ILE A 38 18.28 -7.98 -5.99
C ILE A 38 17.46 -7.39 -7.16
N LEU A 39 16.33 -6.75 -6.88
CA LEU A 39 15.42 -6.23 -7.90
C LEU A 39 15.86 -4.88 -8.49
N SER A 40 16.72 -4.12 -7.81
CA SER A 40 17.00 -2.74 -8.23
C SER A 40 18.38 -2.18 -7.97
N GLY A 41 19.25 -2.94 -7.30
CA GLY A 41 20.59 -2.50 -6.94
C GLY A 41 20.62 -1.33 -5.97
N ASN A 42 19.51 -1.03 -5.30
CA ASN A 42 19.38 0.12 -4.42
C ASN A 42 18.37 -0.14 -3.29
N THR A 43 18.45 0.65 -2.22
CA THR A 43 17.50 0.62 -1.09
C THR A 43 16.87 1.99 -0.91
N THR A 44 15.73 2.04 -0.21
CA THR A 44 14.92 3.27 -0.12
C THR A 44 15.53 4.40 0.69
N LYS A 45 16.46 4.12 1.61
CA LYS A 45 17.17 5.12 2.43
C LYS A 45 18.61 4.69 2.66
N ILE A 46 19.52 5.33 1.93
CA ILE A 46 20.96 5.13 2.08
C ILE A 46 21.54 6.30 2.86
N LYS A 47 22.34 6.01 3.88
CA LYS A 47 23.26 6.97 4.48
C LYS A 47 24.67 6.50 4.20
N SER A 48 25.56 7.40 3.79
CA SER A 48 27.00 7.11 3.78
C SER A 48 27.52 7.01 5.22
N THR A 49 28.60 6.28 5.40
CA THR A 49 29.41 6.30 6.61
C THR A 49 30.65 7.14 6.38
N VAL A 50 31.11 7.85 7.42
CA VAL A 50 32.39 8.56 7.39
C VAL A 50 33.48 7.53 7.71
N SER A 51 33.85 6.72 6.71
CA SER A 51 34.94 5.74 6.79
C SER A 51 35.99 6.14 5.77
N LEU A 52 37.26 6.17 6.19
CA LEU A 52 38.38 6.63 5.35
C LEU A 52 38.98 5.51 4.48
N GLU A 53 38.72 4.23 4.79
CA GLU A 53 39.33 3.08 4.11
C GLU A 53 38.37 2.36 3.15
N TYR A 54 37.13 2.09 3.59
CA TYR A 54 36.12 1.40 2.78
C TYR A 54 34.79 2.17 2.72
N PRO A 55 34.14 2.31 1.55
CA PRO A 55 32.91 3.09 1.43
C PRO A 55 31.70 2.24 1.84
N TRP A 56 31.55 2.05 3.14
CA TRP A 56 30.35 1.46 3.69
C TRP A 56 29.15 2.39 3.50
N PHE A 57 28.02 1.76 3.22
CA PHE A 57 26.71 2.38 3.20
C PHE A 57 25.86 1.74 4.27
N ARG A 58 24.88 2.48 4.79
CA ARG A 58 23.94 1.95 5.79
C ARG A 58 22.51 2.25 5.41
N THR A 59 21.67 1.25 5.58
CA THR A 59 20.23 1.30 5.39
C THR A 59 19.55 1.12 6.73
N GLU A 60 18.64 2.04 7.06
CA GLU A 60 17.96 2.08 8.35
C GLU A 60 16.88 1.01 8.47
N LEU A 61 17.02 0.15 9.48
CA LEU A 61 15.98 -0.78 9.89
C LEU A 61 15.04 -0.04 10.86
N ARG A 62 14.03 0.65 10.32
CA ARG A 62 13.16 1.56 11.10
C ARG A 62 12.57 0.85 12.34
N GLY A 63 12.57 1.58 13.45
CA GLY A 63 12.12 1.07 14.76
C GLY A 63 13.11 0.08 15.39
N CYS A 64 14.37 0.11 14.99
CA CYS A 64 15.38 -0.79 15.51
C CYS A 64 16.71 -0.10 15.87
N LYS A 65 17.45 -0.73 16.81
CA LYS A 65 18.76 -0.31 17.30
C LYS A 65 19.91 -0.64 16.33
N TYR A 66 19.63 -1.17 15.14
CA TYR A 66 20.65 -1.62 14.20
C TYR A 66 20.43 -1.03 12.81
N TYR A 67 21.54 -0.89 12.10
CA TYR A 67 21.59 -0.58 10.68
C TYR A 67 21.99 -1.84 9.90
N LEU A 68 21.43 -2.00 8.71
CA LEU A 68 22.01 -2.90 7.72
C LEU A 68 23.13 -2.16 7.00
N TRP A 69 24.37 -2.54 7.26
CA TRP A 69 25.54 -2.00 6.59
C TRP A 69 25.82 -2.83 5.35
N TRP A 70 26.23 -2.17 4.28
CA TRP A 70 26.52 -2.87 3.04
C TRP A 70 27.61 -2.19 2.22
N ILE A 71 28.31 -3.01 1.44
CA ILE A 71 29.41 -2.60 0.58
C ILE A 71 29.30 -3.33 -0.77
N THR A 72 29.90 -2.76 -1.81
CA THR A 72 29.95 -3.40 -3.13
C THR A 72 31.10 -4.41 -3.21
N GLY A 73 30.91 -5.52 -3.93
CA GLY A 73 31.87 -6.63 -4.03
C GLY A 73 33.31 -6.26 -4.39
N LYS A 74 33.54 -5.14 -5.11
CA LYS A 74 34.90 -4.64 -5.40
C LYS A 74 35.78 -4.34 -4.17
N TYR A 75 35.21 -4.29 -2.98
CA TYR A 75 35.92 -4.05 -1.72
C TYR A 75 36.02 -5.30 -0.82
N ILE A 76 35.55 -6.46 -1.29
CA ILE A 76 35.64 -7.73 -0.56
C ILE A 76 36.91 -8.46 -0.99
N ILE A 77 37.63 -9.02 -0.02
CA ILE A 77 38.86 -9.78 -0.27
C ILE A 77 38.49 -11.04 -1.07
N ASN A 78 39.25 -11.31 -2.14
CA ASN A 78 39.06 -12.42 -3.11
C ASN A 78 37.81 -12.29 -4.01
N GLU A 79 37.14 -11.14 -4.06
CA GLU A 79 36.15 -10.80 -5.08
C GLU A 79 36.73 -9.95 -6.22
N SER A 80 37.87 -9.29 -5.97
CA SER A 80 38.53 -8.37 -6.88
C SER A 80 39.34 -9.09 -7.96
N GLU A 81 38.73 -9.95 -8.77
CA GLU A 81 39.33 -10.51 -9.99
C GLU A 81 38.27 -11.28 -10.82
N ALA A 82 37.33 -10.55 -11.41
CA ALA A 82 36.53 -11.04 -12.55
C ALA A 82 36.05 -9.84 -13.38
N LEU A 83 36.98 -8.95 -13.73
CA LEU A 83 36.81 -7.97 -14.80
C LEU A 83 37.49 -8.52 -16.06
N ASP A 84 37.31 -9.82 -16.36
CA ASP A 84 37.79 -10.37 -17.62
C ASP A 84 36.70 -10.32 -18.68
N SER A 85 36.97 -9.42 -19.61
CA SER A 85 36.36 -9.15 -20.90
C SER A 85 35.75 -10.37 -21.61
N SER A 86 34.58 -10.11 -22.20
CA SER A 86 33.85 -10.87 -23.23
C SER A 86 32.74 -11.81 -22.72
N SER A 87 31.49 -11.39 -22.94
CA SER A 87 30.22 -12.13 -22.82
C SER A 87 29.60 -12.42 -21.44
N ALA A 88 30.30 -12.21 -20.31
CA ALA A 88 29.67 -12.34 -18.99
C ALA A 88 28.88 -11.08 -18.60
N LYS A 89 27.56 -11.22 -18.40
CA LYS A 89 26.68 -10.17 -17.88
C LYS A 89 27.27 -9.61 -16.57
N PHE A 90 27.55 -8.31 -16.50
CA PHE A 90 28.08 -7.69 -15.28
C PHE A 90 27.04 -7.76 -14.16
N VAL A 91 27.27 -8.61 -13.17
CA VAL A 91 26.41 -8.76 -11.99
C VAL A 91 27.02 -7.97 -10.84
N LYS A 92 26.29 -6.96 -10.36
CA LYS A 92 26.75 -6.14 -9.23
C LYS A 92 26.38 -6.83 -7.92
N LYS A 93 27.39 -7.12 -7.10
CA LYS A 93 27.25 -7.82 -5.82
C LYS A 93 27.25 -6.85 -4.64
N PHE A 94 26.34 -7.09 -3.69
CA PHE A 94 26.20 -6.34 -2.45
C PHE A 94 26.44 -7.27 -1.26
N TYR A 95 27.28 -6.84 -0.32
CA TYR A 95 27.68 -7.60 0.85
C TYR A 95 27.15 -6.91 2.09
N CYS A 96 26.32 -7.58 2.87
CA CYS A 96 25.54 -7.00 3.95
C CYS A 96 25.95 -7.55 5.33
N ARG A 97 26.07 -6.65 6.29
CA ARG A 97 26.32 -6.89 7.71
C ARG A 97 25.32 -6.14 8.56
N ILE A 98 25.22 -6.52 9.83
CA ILE A 98 24.43 -5.81 10.81
C ILE A 98 25.29 -5.19 11.90
N VAL A 99 24.97 -3.94 12.23
CA VAL A 99 25.75 -3.10 13.15
C VAL A 99 24.80 -2.29 14.01
N ARG A 100 25.07 -2.14 15.32
CA ARG A 100 24.23 -1.27 16.17
C ARG A 100 24.48 0.20 15.84
N HIS A 101 23.42 1.00 15.89
CA HIS A 101 23.45 2.43 15.55
C HIS A 101 24.37 3.29 16.42
N HIS A 102 24.75 2.82 17.61
CA HIS A 102 25.64 3.51 18.54
C HIS A 102 27.07 2.96 18.55
N ASP A 103 27.34 1.88 17.82
CA ASP A 103 28.69 1.33 17.78
C ASP A 103 29.57 2.27 16.94
N HIS A 104 30.63 2.78 17.55
CA HIS A 104 31.68 3.50 16.84
C HIS A 104 32.53 2.49 16.07
N LEU A 105 32.27 2.39 14.77
CA LEU A 105 32.99 1.47 13.88
C LEU A 105 33.88 2.26 12.92
N ALA A 106 34.97 2.82 13.46
CA ALA A 106 35.94 3.56 12.66
C ALA A 106 36.54 2.69 11.52
N GLU A 107 36.57 1.36 11.67
CA GLU A 107 37.24 0.44 10.75
C GLU A 107 36.49 -0.91 10.69
N LEU A 108 35.32 -0.97 10.05
CA LEU A 108 34.66 -2.26 9.80
C LEU A 108 35.35 -2.94 8.61
N ASP A 109 36.20 -3.93 8.88
CA ASP A 109 36.87 -4.74 7.84
C ASP A 109 35.83 -5.48 6.98
N PRO A 110 35.84 -5.34 5.64
CA PRO A 110 34.95 -6.08 4.73
C PRO A 110 35.07 -7.61 4.81
N GLY A 111 36.22 -8.15 5.24
CA GLY A 111 36.45 -9.59 5.31
C GLY A 111 36.51 -10.26 3.93
N LYS A 112 36.31 -11.59 3.90
CA LYS A 112 36.42 -12.43 2.70
C LYS A 112 35.05 -12.83 2.18
N SER A 113 34.95 -13.17 0.89
CA SER A 113 33.71 -13.65 0.28
C SER A 113 33.12 -14.90 0.97
N SER A 114 33.98 -15.76 1.52
CA SER A 114 33.59 -16.96 2.30
C SER A 114 32.79 -16.65 3.57
N ASP A 115 32.87 -15.42 4.07
CA ASP A 115 32.19 -15.02 5.30
C ASP A 115 30.71 -14.69 5.07
N TYR A 116 30.27 -14.73 3.81
CA TYR A 116 28.93 -14.35 3.38
C TYR A 116 28.23 -15.46 2.61
N GLN A 117 26.91 -15.53 2.78
CA GLN A 117 26.06 -16.47 2.07
C GLN A 117 25.20 -15.74 1.05
N PHE A 118 25.15 -16.28 -0.16
CA PHE A 118 24.26 -15.79 -1.21
C PHE A 118 22.80 -15.94 -0.78
N GLN A 119 22.01 -14.88 -0.98
CA GLN A 119 20.59 -14.87 -0.68
C GLN A 119 19.78 -14.96 -1.97
N LYS A 120 19.05 -16.06 -2.13
CA LYS A 120 18.21 -16.29 -3.31
C LYS A 120 16.90 -15.53 -3.23
N LEU A 121 16.45 -14.93 -4.33
CA LEU A 121 15.21 -14.17 -4.35
C LEU A 121 14.00 -15.00 -3.87
N ALA A 122 13.98 -16.27 -4.23
CA ALA A 122 12.91 -17.21 -3.89
C ALA A 122 12.87 -17.58 -2.39
N GLU A 123 13.99 -17.46 -1.68
CA GLU A 123 14.11 -17.83 -0.25
C GLU A 123 13.81 -16.63 0.68
N LEU A 124 13.75 -15.42 0.12
CA LEU A 124 13.45 -14.18 0.83
C LEU A 124 11.94 -13.98 0.94
N ASP A 125 11.43 -14.03 2.17
CA ASP A 125 10.02 -13.78 2.47
C ASP A 125 9.86 -12.53 3.36
N PRO A 126 9.53 -11.37 2.76
CA PRO A 126 9.30 -10.14 3.49
C PRO A 126 7.90 -10.08 4.12
N CYS A 127 7.05 -11.10 3.93
CA CYS A 127 5.73 -11.14 4.54
C CYS A 127 5.81 -11.42 6.05
N PHE A 128 4.80 -10.95 6.77
CA PHE A 128 4.52 -11.36 8.14
C PHE A 128 3.63 -12.61 8.14
N ASP A 129 3.64 -13.35 9.24
CA ASP A 129 2.88 -14.60 9.38
C ASP A 129 1.39 -14.40 9.08
N GLU A 130 0.79 -13.31 9.58
CA GLU A 130 -0.63 -12.99 9.34
C GLU A 130 -0.94 -12.79 7.84
N GLN A 131 0.05 -12.34 7.07
CA GLN A 131 -0.11 -12.17 5.63
C GLN A 131 0.04 -13.49 4.89
N ASN A 132 0.95 -14.34 5.35
CA ASN A 132 1.10 -15.69 4.81
C ASN A 132 -0.17 -16.50 5.05
N ASP A 133 -0.83 -16.32 6.20
CA ASP A 133 -2.13 -16.92 6.49
C ASP A 133 -3.19 -16.48 5.48
N VAL A 134 -3.34 -15.18 5.23
CA VAL A 134 -4.28 -14.65 4.22
C VAL A 134 -3.95 -15.16 2.82
N ILE A 135 -2.68 -15.17 2.44
CA ILE A 135 -2.25 -15.65 1.12
C ILE A 135 -2.55 -17.15 0.96
N ASN A 136 -2.31 -17.94 2.00
CA ASN A 136 -2.58 -19.38 1.99
C ASN A 136 -4.08 -19.65 1.98
N GLU A 137 -4.89 -18.93 2.76
CA GLU A 137 -6.35 -19.03 2.72
C GLU A 137 -6.91 -18.67 1.34
N ILE A 138 -6.35 -17.65 0.69
CA ILE A 138 -6.71 -17.31 -0.70
C ILE A 138 -6.32 -18.42 -1.68
N LYS A 139 -5.18 -19.10 -1.47
CA LYS A 139 -4.77 -20.26 -2.27
C LYS A 139 -5.68 -21.48 -2.05
N PHE A 140 -6.13 -21.72 -0.82
CA PHE A 140 -6.80 -22.96 -0.43
C PHE A 140 -8.34 -22.88 -0.45
N ASP A 141 -8.95 -21.77 -0.05
CA ASP A 141 -10.42 -21.67 0.14
C ASP A 141 -11.13 -20.61 -0.74
N ALA A 142 -10.49 -19.51 -1.14
CA ALA A 142 -11.23 -18.28 -1.43
C ALA A 142 -11.50 -17.89 -2.91
N PHE A 143 -11.59 -18.83 -3.86
CA PHE A 143 -12.11 -18.50 -5.22
C PHE A 143 -13.42 -19.18 -5.62
N ARG A 144 -13.83 -20.24 -4.91
CA ARG A 144 -15.06 -20.96 -5.26
C ARG A 144 -16.32 -20.42 -4.58
N GLN A 145 -16.19 -19.69 -3.47
CA GLN A 145 -17.34 -19.33 -2.63
C GLN A 145 -17.66 -17.83 -2.52
N HIS A 146 -16.96 -16.93 -3.24
CA HIS A 146 -17.23 -15.47 -3.22
C HIS A 146 -17.27 -14.82 -1.82
N GLN A 147 -16.67 -15.44 -0.79
CA GLN A 147 -16.56 -14.82 0.53
C GLN A 147 -15.35 -13.89 0.54
N TYR A 148 -15.61 -12.60 0.37
CA TYR A 148 -14.60 -11.56 0.53
C TYR A 148 -14.25 -11.42 2.01
N LYS A 149 -13.03 -11.83 2.40
CA LYS A 149 -12.53 -11.60 3.76
C LYS A 149 -11.85 -10.24 3.83
N LEU A 150 -12.34 -9.40 4.74
CA LEU A 150 -11.67 -8.15 5.09
C LEU A 150 -10.59 -8.45 6.13
N ASP A 151 -9.33 -8.17 5.79
CA ASP A 151 -8.22 -8.26 6.74
C ASP A 151 -7.50 -6.91 6.86
N ALA A 152 -6.96 -6.64 8.05
CA ALA A 152 -6.37 -5.37 8.42
C ALA A 152 -4.97 -5.56 9.01
N ILE A 153 -3.96 -5.16 8.23
CA ILE A 153 -2.56 -5.16 8.70
C ILE A 153 -2.34 -3.94 9.60
N LYS A 154 -2.27 -4.17 10.91
CA LYS A 154 -1.91 -3.17 11.92
C LYS A 154 -0.42 -3.27 12.24
N GLY A 155 0.18 -2.15 12.62
CA GLY A 155 1.57 -2.12 13.05
C GLY A 155 2.11 -0.72 13.21
N ASP A 156 3.21 -0.58 13.93
CA ASP A 156 3.80 0.71 14.27
C ASP A 156 4.37 1.45 13.06
N PRO A 157 4.62 2.78 13.15
CA PRO A 157 5.34 3.51 12.12
C PRO A 157 6.68 2.85 11.78
N GLY A 158 6.89 2.52 10.50
CA GLY A 158 8.12 1.88 10.03
C GLY A 158 8.21 0.36 10.23
N SER A 159 7.13 -0.30 10.69
CA SER A 159 7.04 -1.77 10.78
C SER A 159 7.23 -2.48 9.45
N GLY A 160 6.85 -1.87 8.31
CA GLY A 160 6.95 -2.47 7.00
C GLY A 160 5.61 -2.68 6.29
N LYS A 161 4.48 -2.26 6.86
CA LYS A 161 3.13 -2.45 6.28
C LYS A 161 3.00 -2.23 4.76
N THR A 162 3.59 -1.16 4.23
CA THR A 162 3.53 -0.86 2.79
C THR A 162 4.19 -1.94 1.95
N VAL A 163 5.39 -2.34 2.36
CA VAL A 163 6.15 -3.43 1.73
C VAL A 163 5.39 -4.74 1.79
N ALA A 164 4.84 -4.99 2.98
CA ALA A 164 4.05 -6.16 3.29
C ALA A 164 2.87 -6.27 2.31
N LEU A 165 2.11 -5.19 2.11
CA LEU A 165 1.00 -5.12 1.16
C LEU A 165 1.45 -5.26 -0.30
N GLU A 166 2.57 -4.65 -0.69
CA GLU A 166 3.15 -4.77 -2.03
C GLU A 166 3.55 -6.22 -2.34
N CYS A 167 4.15 -6.92 -1.38
CA CYS A 167 4.54 -8.32 -1.52
C CYS A 167 3.33 -9.25 -1.58
N ALA A 168 2.32 -9.03 -0.74
CA ALA A 168 1.07 -9.79 -0.81
C ALA A 168 0.38 -9.63 -2.17
N ALA A 169 0.27 -8.40 -2.69
CA ALA A 169 -0.31 -8.14 -4.01
C ALA A 169 0.48 -8.83 -5.14
N SER A 170 1.81 -8.83 -5.05
CA SER A 170 2.68 -9.53 -6.01
C SER A 170 2.49 -11.05 -5.95
N GLN A 171 2.49 -11.65 -4.75
CA GLN A 171 2.24 -13.09 -4.59
C GLN A 171 0.87 -13.50 -5.12
N LEU A 172 -0.17 -12.71 -4.80
CA LEU A 172 -1.51 -12.91 -5.35
C LEU A 172 -1.52 -12.85 -6.89
N ALA A 173 -0.78 -11.93 -7.49
CA ALA A 173 -0.69 -11.83 -8.95
C ALA A 173 -0.09 -13.11 -9.58
N PHE A 174 0.86 -13.76 -8.90
CA PHE A 174 1.42 -15.04 -9.36
C PHE A 174 0.46 -16.21 -9.19
N ILE A 175 -0.31 -16.27 -8.10
CA ILE A 175 -1.23 -17.38 -7.82
C ILE A 175 -2.47 -17.32 -8.72
N CYS A 176 -2.93 -16.11 -9.04
CA CYS A 176 -4.16 -15.88 -9.79
C CYS A 176 -3.94 -16.04 -11.30
N GLU A 177 -3.61 -17.25 -11.77
CA GLU A 177 -3.25 -17.52 -13.17
C GLU A 177 -4.45 -17.73 -14.12
N LYS A 178 -5.68 -17.94 -13.65
CA LYS A 178 -6.78 -18.36 -14.56
C LYS A 178 -8.09 -17.56 -14.54
N ASN A 179 -8.47 -16.89 -13.45
CA ASN A 179 -9.81 -16.30 -13.35
C ASN A 179 -9.87 -14.85 -12.81
N ILE A 180 -8.76 -14.24 -12.40
CA ILE A 180 -8.74 -12.83 -12.02
C ILE A 180 -8.01 -12.05 -13.08
N SER A 181 -8.74 -11.19 -13.76
CA SER A 181 -8.16 -10.35 -14.79
C SER A 181 -7.13 -9.39 -14.20
N GLN A 182 -7.40 -8.78 -13.03
CA GLN A 182 -6.58 -7.69 -12.45
C GLN A 182 -6.77 -7.53 -10.92
N ILE A 183 -5.68 -7.29 -10.18
CA ILE A 183 -5.63 -6.88 -8.77
C ILE A 183 -5.66 -5.35 -8.69
N LEU A 184 -6.53 -4.81 -7.84
CA LEU A 184 -6.64 -3.37 -7.58
C LEU A 184 -5.81 -2.98 -6.36
N TYR A 185 -4.85 -2.06 -6.53
CA TYR A 185 -4.01 -1.55 -5.44
C TYR A 185 -4.24 -0.05 -5.23
N ILE A 186 -4.90 0.34 -4.12
CA ILE A 186 -5.24 1.74 -3.85
C ILE A 186 -4.26 2.35 -2.85
N THR A 187 -3.74 3.55 -3.17
CA THR A 187 -2.83 4.32 -2.32
C THR A 187 -3.41 5.67 -1.96
N TYR A 188 -2.86 6.29 -0.91
CA TYR A 188 -3.29 7.62 -0.46
C TYR A 188 -2.74 8.77 -1.33
N THR A 189 -1.50 8.66 -1.82
CA THR A 189 -0.82 9.73 -2.54
C THR A 189 -0.19 9.25 -3.84
N GLU A 190 -0.01 10.19 -4.77
CA GLU A 190 0.66 9.95 -6.05
C GLU A 190 2.09 9.41 -5.88
N GLY A 191 2.82 9.92 -4.90
CA GLY A 191 4.17 9.45 -4.60
C GLY A 191 4.21 7.99 -4.12
N LEU A 192 3.17 7.53 -3.40
CA LEU A 192 3.04 6.12 -3.01
C LEU A 192 2.66 5.25 -4.20
N LYS A 193 1.72 5.70 -5.04
CA LYS A 193 1.37 5.00 -6.28
C LYS A 193 2.58 4.78 -7.19
N ASN A 194 3.39 5.82 -7.41
CA ASN A 194 4.56 5.72 -8.28
C ASN A 194 5.62 4.75 -7.74
N LYS A 195 5.78 4.68 -6.41
CA LYS A 195 6.65 3.68 -5.77
C LYS A 195 6.11 2.27 -5.93
N ALA A 196 4.80 2.07 -5.74
CA ALA A 196 4.15 0.79 -5.92
C ALA A 196 4.25 0.31 -7.37
N ASN A 197 4.01 1.20 -8.36
CA ASN A 197 4.17 0.87 -9.78
C ASN A 197 5.60 0.43 -10.11
N LEU A 198 6.61 1.15 -9.60
CA LEU A 198 8.01 0.75 -9.78
C LEU A 198 8.29 -0.62 -9.13
N PHE A 199 7.68 -0.91 -7.99
CA PHE A 199 7.78 -2.20 -7.33
C PHE A 199 7.17 -3.33 -8.17
N PHE A 200 5.93 -3.15 -8.66
CA PHE A 200 5.23 -4.15 -9.48
C PHE A 200 5.91 -4.36 -10.84
N GLN A 201 6.47 -3.31 -11.44
CA GLN A 201 7.27 -3.41 -12.66
C GLN A 201 8.52 -4.25 -12.43
N LYS A 202 9.25 -4.01 -11.34
CA LYS A 202 10.45 -4.79 -10.99
C LYS A 202 10.14 -6.23 -10.61
N SER A 203 8.93 -6.49 -10.12
CA SER A 203 8.47 -7.82 -9.74
C SER A 203 7.78 -8.57 -10.88
N ASP A 204 7.74 -8.00 -12.09
CA ASP A 204 7.09 -8.57 -13.28
C ASP A 204 5.60 -8.91 -13.09
N VAL A 205 4.88 -8.08 -12.33
CA VAL A 205 3.43 -8.24 -12.06
C VAL A 205 2.62 -7.01 -12.46
N SER A 206 3.23 -6.04 -13.14
CA SER A 206 2.59 -4.76 -13.49
C SER A 206 1.37 -4.89 -14.41
N GLU A 207 1.27 -5.98 -15.19
CA GLU A 207 0.10 -6.23 -16.03
C GLU A 207 -1.10 -6.73 -15.22
N LYS A 208 -0.82 -7.42 -14.11
CA LYS A 208 -1.83 -8.03 -13.22
C LYS A 208 -2.21 -7.11 -12.07
N VAL A 209 -1.34 -6.22 -11.61
CA VAL A 209 -1.60 -5.30 -10.50
C VAL A 209 -1.72 -3.86 -10.99
N LYS A 210 -2.90 -3.27 -10.85
CA LYS A 210 -3.15 -1.86 -11.21
C LYS A 210 -3.19 -0.97 -9.97
N ALA A 211 -2.20 -0.08 -9.85
CA ALA A 211 -2.15 0.88 -8.76
C ALA A 211 -2.84 2.20 -9.11
N TYR A 212 -3.65 2.72 -8.19
CA TYR A 212 -4.32 4.01 -8.28
C TYR A 212 -4.17 4.79 -6.97
N THR A 213 -4.28 6.12 -7.04
CA THR A 213 -4.74 6.86 -5.85
C THR A 213 -6.25 6.71 -5.69
N PHE A 214 -6.78 6.87 -4.47
CA PHE A 214 -8.23 6.78 -4.26
C PHE A 214 -9.03 7.70 -5.21
N ASN A 215 -8.61 8.96 -5.36
CA ASN A 215 -9.27 9.89 -6.28
C ASN A 215 -9.15 9.45 -7.74
N GLU A 216 -8.01 8.94 -8.19
CA GLU A 216 -7.90 8.43 -9.57
C GLU A 216 -8.79 7.23 -9.81
N PHE A 217 -8.87 6.30 -8.85
CA PHE A 217 -9.74 5.14 -8.95
C PHE A 217 -11.21 5.57 -9.03
N ILE A 218 -11.65 6.47 -8.14
CA ILE A 218 -13.00 6.99 -8.15
C ILE A 218 -13.31 7.74 -9.45
N GLY A 219 -12.36 8.53 -9.98
CA GLY A 219 -12.53 9.23 -11.24
C GLY A 219 -12.65 8.27 -12.43
N TYR A 220 -11.77 7.25 -12.48
CA TYR A 220 -11.82 6.20 -13.48
C TYR A 220 -13.16 5.42 -13.42
N TYR A 221 -13.52 4.93 -12.23
CA TYR A 221 -14.71 4.13 -12.01
C TYR A 221 -16.00 4.88 -12.34
N ASN A 222 -16.11 6.12 -11.87
CA ASN A 222 -17.30 6.94 -12.12
C ASN A 222 -17.25 7.70 -13.44
N GLN A 223 -16.23 7.49 -14.30
CA GLN A 223 -16.03 8.28 -15.54
C GLN A 223 -16.06 9.81 -15.27
N VAL A 224 -15.61 10.20 -14.08
CA VAL A 224 -15.53 11.59 -13.62
C VAL A 224 -14.10 12.03 -13.82
N ASN A 225 -13.89 13.18 -14.47
CA ASN A 225 -12.54 13.73 -14.62
C ASN A 225 -11.90 13.87 -13.24
N ARG A 226 -10.70 13.30 -13.03
CA ARG A 226 -9.97 13.38 -11.74
C ARG A 226 -9.82 14.82 -11.22
N TYR A 227 -9.70 15.80 -12.11
CA TYR A 227 -9.62 17.22 -11.76
C TYR A 227 -10.94 17.81 -11.24
N SER A 228 -12.05 17.09 -11.41
CA SER A 228 -13.36 17.44 -10.85
C SER A 228 -13.64 16.81 -9.49
N LEU A 229 -12.78 15.89 -9.01
CA LEU A 229 -12.78 15.43 -7.62
C LEU A 229 -12.11 16.51 -6.77
N LYS A 230 -12.96 17.38 -6.24
CA LYS A 230 -12.50 18.62 -5.60
C LYS A 230 -12.01 18.37 -4.19
N LYS A 231 -11.08 19.23 -3.77
CA LYS A 231 -10.60 19.24 -2.39
C LYS A 231 -11.75 19.61 -1.45
N PHE A 232 -11.67 19.09 -0.23
CA PHE A 232 -12.67 19.30 0.80
C PHE A 232 -12.99 20.79 1.01
N GLU A 233 -11.97 21.65 1.02
CA GLU A 233 -12.11 23.08 1.29
C GLU A 233 -12.97 23.79 0.24
N GLU A 234 -12.84 23.41 -1.04
CA GLU A 234 -13.65 23.99 -2.10
C GLU A 234 -15.10 23.57 -2.01
N ALA A 235 -15.34 22.31 -1.70
CA ALA A 235 -16.69 21.80 -1.57
C ALA A 235 -17.37 22.33 -0.30
N LEU A 236 -16.61 22.48 0.78
CA LEU A 236 -17.03 23.17 1.98
C LEU A 236 -17.44 24.62 1.68
N LYS A 237 -16.63 25.35 0.93
CA LYS A 237 -16.95 26.72 0.51
C LYS A 237 -18.25 26.79 -0.29
N ARG A 238 -18.53 25.82 -1.17
CA ARG A 238 -19.81 25.76 -1.89
C ARG A 238 -20.98 25.39 -1.00
N TYR A 239 -20.78 24.40 -0.13
CA TYR A 239 -21.80 23.97 0.83
C TYR A 239 -22.22 25.13 1.72
N SER A 240 -21.27 25.82 2.35
CA SER A 240 -21.53 26.99 3.20
C SER A 240 -22.20 28.16 2.45
N ASN A 241 -22.04 28.23 1.14
CA ASN A 241 -22.68 29.24 0.29
C ASN A 241 -24.02 28.80 -0.31
N SER A 242 -24.37 27.52 -0.21
CA SER A 242 -25.66 26.98 -0.69
C SER A 242 -26.81 27.37 0.26
N PRO A 243 -28.06 27.45 -0.23
CA PRO A 243 -29.23 27.69 0.62
C PRO A 243 -29.34 26.70 1.79
N LEU A 244 -29.10 25.42 1.52
CA LEU A 244 -29.15 24.36 2.53
C LEU A 244 -28.00 24.47 3.54
N GLY A 245 -26.76 24.67 3.09
CA GLY A 245 -25.65 24.87 4.01
C GLY A 245 -25.82 26.13 4.84
N ARG A 246 -26.36 27.22 4.27
CA ARG A 246 -26.74 28.41 5.06
C ARG A 246 -27.84 28.11 6.08
N GLN A 247 -28.83 27.28 5.73
CA GLN A 247 -29.93 26.92 6.64
C GLN A 247 -29.47 25.98 7.76
N GLU A 248 -28.69 24.95 7.43
CA GLU A 248 -28.22 23.93 8.36
C GLU A 248 -27.04 24.44 9.21
N LEU A 249 -26.09 25.22 8.65
CA LEU A 249 -25.01 25.85 9.43
C LEU A 249 -25.53 26.94 10.38
N LYS A 250 -26.57 27.70 9.98
CA LYS A 250 -27.20 28.70 10.87
C LYS A 250 -27.93 28.06 12.05
N LYS A 251 -28.42 26.83 11.90
CA LYS A 251 -29.14 26.11 12.96
C LYS A 251 -28.22 25.57 14.08
N ARG A 252 -26.89 25.77 14.02
CA ARG A 252 -25.89 25.27 15.01
C ARG A 252 -26.19 23.85 15.50
N LYS A 253 -26.57 23.01 14.53
CA LYS A 253 -27.02 21.65 14.75
C LYS A 253 -26.19 20.67 13.93
N PHE A 254 -25.01 21.08 13.47
CA PHE A 254 -23.92 20.13 13.33
C PHE A 254 -23.30 20.07 14.72
N GLY A 255 -23.20 18.88 15.32
CA GLY A 255 -22.46 18.71 16.57
C GLY A 255 -20.98 19.09 16.38
N ASN A 256 -20.10 18.63 17.25
CA ASN A 256 -18.65 18.88 17.18
C ASN A 256 -17.95 18.30 15.93
N TRP A 257 -18.65 18.06 14.82
CA TRP A 257 -18.04 17.66 13.56
C TRP A 257 -17.16 18.78 13.01
N LYS A 258 -15.89 18.43 12.87
CA LYS A 258 -15.04 19.01 11.83
C LYS A 258 -15.70 18.60 10.51
N LEU A 259 -16.21 19.57 9.75
CA LEU A 259 -16.93 19.40 8.48
C LEU A 259 -16.25 18.38 7.50
N GLU A 260 -14.96 18.12 7.69
CA GLU A 260 -14.16 17.08 7.04
C GLU A 260 -14.72 15.67 7.21
N ILE A 261 -15.17 15.30 8.41
CA ILE A 261 -15.71 13.96 8.67
C ILE A 261 -17.01 13.78 7.88
N LEU A 262 -17.83 14.84 7.78
CA LEU A 262 -19.13 14.84 7.06
C LEU A 262 -18.91 14.60 5.58
N TRP A 263 -17.89 15.27 5.06
CA TRP A 263 -17.46 15.11 3.70
C TRP A 263 -16.98 13.68 3.40
N ILE A 264 -16.17 13.10 4.27
CA ILE A 264 -15.69 11.72 4.13
C ILE A 264 -16.87 10.74 4.17
N GLU A 265 -17.78 10.93 5.11
CA GLU A 265 -18.92 10.03 5.32
C GLU A 265 -19.90 10.05 4.15
N ILE A 266 -20.30 11.24 3.67
CA ILE A 266 -21.19 11.39 2.51
C ILE A 266 -20.57 10.74 1.26
N ARG A 267 -19.27 10.95 1.03
CA ARG A 267 -18.57 10.32 -0.10
C ARG A 267 -18.49 8.81 0.04
N ALA A 268 -18.15 8.30 1.22
CA ALA A 268 -18.09 6.87 1.47
C ALA A 268 -19.46 6.21 1.24
N TYR A 269 -20.53 6.84 1.71
CA TYR A 269 -21.90 6.35 1.50
C TYR A 269 -22.27 6.34 0.02
N ILE A 270 -22.12 7.46 -0.69
CA ILE A 270 -22.53 7.55 -2.10
C ILE A 270 -21.67 6.66 -3.00
N TYR A 271 -20.35 6.67 -2.84
CA TYR A 271 -19.50 5.80 -3.66
C TYR A 271 -19.69 4.32 -3.36
N GLY A 272 -20.01 3.96 -2.11
CA GLY A 272 -20.37 2.58 -1.74
C GLY A 272 -21.65 2.11 -2.44
N LEU A 273 -22.67 2.97 -2.52
CA LEU A 273 -23.89 2.69 -3.27
C LEU A 273 -23.69 2.68 -4.80
N CYS A 274 -22.61 3.30 -5.30
CA CYS A 274 -22.27 3.25 -6.73
C CYS A 274 -21.59 1.93 -7.16
N LEU A 275 -21.30 1.00 -6.25
CA LEU A 275 -20.65 -0.25 -6.60
C LEU A 275 -21.54 -1.14 -7.48
N PRO A 276 -20.99 -1.93 -8.42
CA PRO A 276 -21.80 -2.70 -9.36
C PRO A 276 -22.29 -4.03 -8.78
N PHE A 277 -22.01 -4.28 -7.50
CA PHE A 277 -22.32 -5.48 -6.75
C PHE A 277 -22.75 -5.09 -5.33
N SER A 278 -23.57 -5.93 -4.71
CA SER A 278 -23.79 -5.88 -3.26
C SER A 278 -22.51 -6.28 -2.53
N TRP A 279 -22.30 -5.73 -1.34
CA TRP A 279 -21.14 -6.02 -0.51
C TRP A 279 -21.55 -6.22 0.95
N MET A 280 -20.78 -7.03 1.68
CA MET A 280 -21.08 -7.33 3.08
C MET A 280 -20.32 -6.39 4.02
N ARG A 281 -21.01 -5.93 5.06
CA ARG A 281 -20.38 -5.32 6.24
C ARG A 281 -20.79 -6.09 7.49
N GLY A 282 -19.89 -6.94 7.97
CA GLY A 282 -20.28 -7.97 8.94
C GLY A 282 -21.38 -8.85 8.32
N ASP A 283 -22.49 -9.00 9.04
CA ASP A 283 -23.63 -9.80 8.58
C ASP A 283 -24.67 -8.99 7.77
N ILE A 284 -24.37 -7.73 7.44
CA ILE A 284 -25.29 -6.85 6.72
C ILE A 284 -24.93 -6.81 5.24
N GLU A 285 -25.84 -7.23 4.37
CA GLU A 285 -25.73 -6.99 2.93
C GLU A 285 -26.05 -5.52 2.64
N VAL A 286 -25.09 -4.83 2.05
CA VAL A 286 -25.23 -3.47 1.56
C VAL A 286 -25.49 -3.53 0.06
N PRO A 287 -26.64 -3.02 -0.40
CA PRO A 287 -26.95 -3.05 -1.81
C PRO A 287 -25.98 -2.14 -2.58
N GLY A 288 -25.57 -2.63 -3.75
CA GLY A 288 -24.85 -1.83 -4.73
C GLY A 288 -25.81 -0.91 -5.50
N ARG A 289 -25.45 -0.61 -6.75
CA ARG A 289 -26.18 0.31 -7.65
C ARG A 289 -27.64 -0.02 -7.92
N ASN A 290 -28.10 -1.23 -7.59
CA ASN A 290 -29.48 -1.68 -7.84
C ASN A 290 -30.48 -1.06 -6.85
N GLU A 291 -30.03 -0.64 -5.67
CA GLU A 291 -30.84 0.12 -4.71
C GLU A 291 -30.08 1.39 -4.29
N PRO A 292 -30.28 2.52 -5.01
CA PRO A 292 -29.40 3.68 -4.90
C PRO A 292 -29.60 4.48 -3.61
N PHE A 293 -30.41 4.01 -2.66
CA PHE A 293 -30.63 4.71 -1.40
C PHE A 293 -31.12 3.77 -0.29
N LEU A 294 -30.32 3.65 0.77
CA LEU A 294 -30.73 2.96 1.99
C LEU A 294 -31.65 3.87 2.83
N ASP A 295 -32.63 3.29 3.51
CA ASP A 295 -33.31 3.98 4.61
C ASP A 295 -32.33 4.29 5.75
N PHE A 296 -32.72 5.20 6.65
CA PHE A 296 -31.83 5.64 7.72
C PHE A 296 -31.51 4.53 8.72
N GLU A 297 -32.46 3.62 8.99
CA GLU A 297 -32.27 2.53 9.93
C GLU A 297 -31.18 1.59 9.41
N SER A 298 -31.29 1.15 8.16
CA SER A 298 -30.30 0.34 7.45
C SER A 298 -28.93 1.02 7.38
N TYR A 299 -28.88 2.30 7.00
CA TYR A 299 -27.63 3.07 6.97
C TYR A 299 -26.99 3.19 8.36
N SER A 300 -27.78 3.48 9.40
CA SER A 300 -27.29 3.60 10.77
C SER A 300 -26.72 2.27 11.28
N LYS A 301 -27.39 1.15 10.97
CA LYS A 301 -26.98 -0.20 11.36
C LYS A 301 -25.63 -0.58 10.78
N ILE A 302 -25.42 -0.28 9.49
CA ILE A 302 -24.12 -0.43 8.81
C ILE A 302 -23.02 0.37 9.51
N ARG A 303 -23.36 1.49 10.16
CA ARG A 303 -22.40 2.41 10.80
C ARG A 303 -22.26 2.23 12.31
N GLN A 304 -23.00 1.31 12.94
CA GLN A 304 -22.98 1.12 14.40
C GLN A 304 -21.58 0.80 14.97
N GLU A 305 -20.71 0.17 14.20
CA GLU A 305 -19.32 -0.11 14.61
C GLU A 305 -18.36 1.08 14.45
N THR A 306 -18.82 2.17 13.82
CA THR A 306 -18.03 3.39 13.72
C THR A 306 -18.26 4.24 14.96
N SER A 307 -17.22 4.91 15.46
CA SER A 307 -17.30 5.84 16.60
C SER A 307 -18.03 7.16 16.22
N ILE A 308 -19.02 7.09 15.33
CA ILE A 308 -19.80 8.21 14.82
C ILE A 308 -21.11 8.26 15.62
N ASP A 309 -21.49 9.46 16.08
CA ASP A 309 -22.73 9.68 16.81
C ASP A 309 -23.97 9.51 15.90
N TYR A 310 -25.06 9.00 16.47
CA TYR A 310 -26.32 8.75 15.78
C TYR A 310 -26.88 9.97 15.06
N TYR A 311 -26.82 11.13 15.71
CA TYR A 311 -27.32 12.37 15.15
C TYR A 311 -26.51 12.83 13.92
N ASP A 312 -25.22 12.53 13.90
CA ASP A 312 -24.36 12.85 12.77
C ASP A 312 -24.60 11.92 11.57
N LEU A 313 -24.94 10.64 11.83
CA LEU A 313 -25.45 9.74 10.80
C LEU A 313 -26.73 10.27 10.17
N GLU A 314 -27.67 10.77 10.98
CA GLU A 314 -28.94 11.32 10.50
C GLU A 314 -28.70 12.49 9.52
N ILE A 315 -27.78 13.38 9.85
CA ILE A 315 -27.39 14.50 9.01
C ILE A 315 -26.74 14.02 7.71
N ALA A 316 -25.78 13.09 7.78
CA ALA A 316 -25.10 12.55 6.60
C ALA A 316 -26.11 11.88 5.64
N HIS A 317 -27.02 11.08 6.19
CA HIS A 317 -28.10 10.43 5.45
C HIS A 317 -29.05 11.45 4.80
N LYS A 318 -29.44 12.50 5.55
CA LYS A 318 -30.30 13.57 5.04
C LYS A 318 -29.65 14.32 3.88
N ILE A 319 -28.37 14.66 3.99
CA ILE A 319 -27.64 15.33 2.90
C ILE A 319 -27.51 14.41 1.68
N ALA A 320 -27.23 13.13 1.88
CA ALA A 320 -27.24 12.15 0.80
C ALA A 320 -28.62 12.05 0.14
N SER A 321 -29.70 12.02 0.91
CA SER A 321 -31.09 12.03 0.40
C SER A 321 -31.35 13.24 -0.49
N TYR A 322 -30.91 14.44 -0.06
CA TYR A 322 -31.00 15.63 -0.90
C TYR A 322 -30.15 15.52 -2.16
N LEU A 323 -28.94 14.96 -2.10
CA LEU A 323 -28.10 14.69 -3.29
C LEU A 323 -28.79 13.77 -4.31
N PHE A 324 -29.57 12.79 -3.83
CA PHE A 324 -30.36 11.90 -4.68
C PHE A 324 -31.67 12.51 -5.20
N ARG A 325 -32.18 13.60 -4.62
CA ARG A 325 -33.48 14.18 -5.04
C ARG A 325 -33.33 15.51 -5.78
N GLU A 326 -32.38 16.34 -5.37
CA GLU A 326 -32.31 17.74 -5.76
C GLU A 326 -31.16 18.02 -6.74
N LYS A 327 -31.49 18.49 -7.95
CA LYS A 327 -30.49 18.88 -8.96
C LYS A 327 -29.59 20.04 -8.49
N GLU A 328 -30.06 20.88 -7.56
CA GLU A 328 -29.28 22.00 -7.03
C GLU A 328 -27.98 21.55 -6.33
N PHE A 329 -27.96 20.34 -5.79
CA PHE A 329 -26.76 19.78 -5.13
C PHE A 329 -25.67 19.36 -6.09
N SER A 330 -25.95 19.23 -7.40
CA SER A 330 -24.92 19.04 -8.43
C SER A 330 -23.87 20.16 -8.43
N ARG A 331 -24.24 21.37 -7.99
CA ARG A 331 -23.30 22.50 -7.88
C ARG A 331 -22.37 22.36 -6.66
N VAL A 332 -22.85 21.71 -5.60
CA VAL A 332 -22.10 21.52 -4.35
C VAL A 332 -21.17 20.31 -4.47
N PHE A 333 -21.70 19.17 -4.92
CA PHE A 333 -20.98 17.89 -5.08
C PHE A 333 -21.08 17.35 -6.52
N PRO A 334 -20.43 18.01 -7.50
CA PRO A 334 -20.56 17.66 -8.91
C PRO A 334 -20.03 16.25 -9.25
N ASP A 335 -19.03 15.78 -8.50
CA ASP A 335 -18.48 14.44 -8.62
C ASP A 335 -19.50 13.37 -8.20
N LEU A 336 -20.16 13.58 -7.06
CA LEU A 336 -21.18 12.67 -6.53
C LEU A 336 -22.44 12.65 -7.40
N PHE A 337 -22.83 13.80 -7.94
CA PHE A 337 -23.94 13.88 -8.87
C PHE A 337 -23.65 13.13 -10.19
N LYS A 338 -22.45 13.27 -10.75
CA LYS A 338 -22.05 12.51 -11.95
C LYS A 338 -21.93 11.02 -11.69
N ALA A 339 -21.37 10.63 -10.54
CA ALA A 339 -21.32 9.24 -10.11
C ALA A 339 -22.73 8.62 -10.11
N ARG A 340 -23.71 9.36 -9.56
CA ARG A 340 -25.13 8.99 -9.63
C ARG A 340 -25.69 8.95 -11.05
N GLU A 341 -25.45 9.96 -11.89
CA GLU A 341 -25.98 9.97 -13.27
C GLU A 341 -25.52 8.75 -14.08
N ASN A 342 -24.33 8.24 -13.79
CA ASN A 342 -23.81 7.03 -14.41
C ASN A 342 -24.46 5.74 -13.88
N LEU A 343 -25.12 5.77 -12.71
CA LEU A 343 -25.96 4.66 -12.23
C LEU A 343 -27.24 4.49 -13.06
N ASN A 344 -27.77 5.59 -13.61
CA ASN A 344 -29.05 5.58 -14.34
C ASN A 344 -28.91 5.28 -15.84
N LYS A 345 -27.70 5.01 -16.35
CA LYS A 345 -27.39 4.88 -17.79
C LYS A 345 -27.03 3.46 -18.24
N ILE A 346 -27.02 2.49 -17.34
CA ILE A 346 -26.78 1.06 -17.59
C ILE A 346 -28.05 0.33 -17.14
#